data_AF-A0A522ZN76-F1
#
_entry.id   AF-A0A522ZN76-F1
#
_cell.length_a   1.000
_cell.length_b   1.000
_cell.length_c   1.000
_cell.angle_alpha   90.00
_cell.angle_beta   90.00
_cell.angle_gamma   90.00
#
_symmetry.space_group_name_H-M   'P 1'
#
loop_
_entity.id
_entity.type
_entity.pdbx_description
1 polymer ?
#
loop_
_entity_poly.entity_id
_entity_poly.type
_entity_poly.pdbx_seq_one_letter_code
_entity_poly.pdbx_strand_id
1 'polypeptide(L)' 'MRTIRRHLAWILVLPVIALLWVPFYNRMEPSVAGFPFFYVWIAAWIVITALLTAAVHRWWKP' A
#
# COMPACT_ATOMS: atom_id res chain seq x y z
N MET A 1 -22.34 13.65 5.41
CA MET A 1 -21.74 12.29 5.37
C MET A 1 -21.31 11.82 3.96
N ARG A 2 -21.90 12.31 2.85
CA ARG A 2 -21.51 11.92 1.46
C ARG A 2 -20.09 12.34 1.04
N THR A 3 -19.59 13.47 1.52
CA THR A 3 -18.26 14.01 1.15
C THR A 3 -17.11 13.17 1.70
N ILE A 4 -17.18 12.72 2.95
CA ILE A 4 -16.13 11.88 3.59
C ILE A 4 -15.88 10.58 2.81
N ARG A 5 -16.95 9.91 2.34
CA ARG A 5 -16.83 8.68 1.55
C ARG A 5 -16.07 8.90 0.23
N ARG A 6 -16.24 10.07 -0.39
CA ARG A 6 -15.52 10.44 -1.62
C ARG A 6 -14.03 10.64 -1.37
N HIS A 7 -13.65 11.11 -0.19
CA HIS A 7 -12.26 11.36 0.14
C HIS A 7 -11.49 10.09 0.56
N LEU A 8 -12.19 9.06 1.07
CA LEU A 8 -11.56 7.79 1.45
C LEU A 8 -10.88 7.08 0.28
N ALA A 9 -11.37 7.25 -0.95
CA ALA A 9 -10.72 6.68 -2.14
C ALA A 9 -9.30 7.21 -2.38
N TRP A 10 -8.96 8.42 -1.90
CA TRP A 10 -7.61 8.98 -2.03
C TRP A 10 -6.55 8.18 -1.26
N ILE A 11 -6.94 7.38 -0.26
CA ILE A 11 -5.98 6.53 0.45
C ILE A 11 -5.35 5.46 -0.46
N LEU A 12 -6.00 5.13 -1.58
CA LEU A 12 -5.49 4.18 -2.58
C LEU A 12 -4.38 4.79 -3.45
N VAL A 13 -4.08 6.08 -3.31
CA VAL A 13 -2.89 6.69 -3.91
C VAL A 13 -1.62 6.34 -3.13
N LEU A 14 -1.73 6.00 -1.85
CA LEU A 14 -0.60 5.68 -0.98
C LEU A 14 0.27 4.52 -1.53
N PRO A 15 -0.31 3.38 -1.97
CA PRO A 15 0.45 2.31 -2.62
C PRO A 15 1.22 2.74 -3.86
N VAL A 16 0.63 3.64 -4.67
CA VAL A 16 1.26 4.13 -5.89
C VAL A 16 2.50 4.95 -5.55
N ILE A 17 2.38 5.87 -4.60
CA ILE A 17 3.51 6.70 -4.14
C ILE A 17 4.62 5.82 -3.57
N ALA A 18 4.26 4.82 -2.76
CA ALA A 18 5.22 3.93 -2.12
C ALA A 18 6.01 3.05 -3.10
N LEU A 19 5.43 2.72 -4.26
CA LEU A 19 6.09 1.96 -5.32
C LEU A 19 6.84 2.85 -6.32
N LEU A 20 6.51 4.14 -6.41
CA LEU A 20 7.25 5.07 -7.28
C LEU A 20 8.60 5.48 -6.69
N TRP A 21 8.78 5.38 -5.38
CA TRP A 21 10.05 5.71 -4.72
C TRP A 21 11.07 4.58 -4.80
N VAL A 22 11.41 4.15 -6.02
CA VAL A 22 12.34 3.05 -6.32
C VAL A 22 13.65 3.11 -5.53
N PRO A 23 14.39 4.24 -5.45
CA PRO A 23 15.67 4.27 -4.74
C PRO A 23 15.54 4.06 -3.22
N PHE A 24 14.36 4.19 -2.63
CA PHE A 24 14.15 3.93 -1.20
C PHE A 24 14.19 2.44 -0.87
N TYR A 25 13.56 1.62 -1.72
CA TYR A 25 13.39 0.18 -1.46
C TYR A 25 14.26 -0.72 -2.32
N ASN A 26 14.89 -0.20 -3.36
CA ASN A 26 15.86 -0.95 -4.16
C ASN A 26 17.22 -1.06 -3.45
N ARG A 27 17.23 -1.80 -2.34
CA ARG A 27 18.42 -2.11 -1.54
C ARG A 27 18.35 -3.57 -1.07
N MET A 28 19.51 -4.16 -0.82
CA MET A 28 19.60 -5.53 -0.33
C MET A 28 19.22 -5.61 1.16
N GLU A 29 19.63 -4.62 1.94
CA GLU A 29 19.42 -4.59 3.38
C GLU A 29 18.33 -3.56 3.76
N PRO A 30 17.53 -3.84 4.81
CA PRO A 30 17.57 -5.05 5.63
C PRO A 30 16.98 -6.27 4.92
N SER A 31 17.62 -7.42 5.07
CA SER A 31 17.01 -8.69 4.66
C SER A 31 16.03 -9.17 5.73
N VAL A 32 14.83 -9.60 5.33
CA VAL A 32 13.83 -10.18 6.24
C VAL A 32 13.57 -11.61 5.81
N ALA A 33 13.72 -12.56 6.74
CA ALA A 33 13.55 -14.00 6.46
C ALA A 33 14.38 -14.50 5.25
N GLY A 34 15.57 -13.93 5.02
CA GLY A 34 16.44 -14.28 3.89
C GLY A 34 16.10 -13.58 2.57
N PHE A 35 15.05 -12.76 2.51
CA PHE A 35 14.68 -11.98 1.33
C PHE A 35 15.25 -10.56 1.40
N PRO A 36 15.82 -10.03 0.30
CA PRO A 36 16.24 -8.63 0.20
C PRO A 36 15.09 -7.66 0.47
N PHE A 37 15.43 -6.46 0.96
CA PHE A 37 14.44 -5.42 1.30
C PHE A 37 13.45 -5.11 0.16
N PHE A 38 13.92 -5.10 -1.08
CA PHE A 38 13.09 -4.89 -2.27
C PHE A 38 11.86 -5.80 -2.32
N TYR A 39 12.06 -7.11 -2.11
CA TYR A 39 10.97 -8.09 -2.19
C TYR A 39 10.01 -7.97 -1.01
N VAL A 40 10.57 -7.77 0.19
CA VAL A 40 9.79 -7.61 1.42
C VAL A 40 8.91 -6.36 1.33
N TRP A 41 9.44 -5.28 0.77
CA TRP A 41 8.71 -4.04 0.55
C TRP A 41 7.52 -4.26 -0.38
N ILE A 42 7.74 -4.85 -1.57
CA ILE A 42 6.65 -5.13 -2.52
C ILE A 42 5.60 -6.05 -1.90
N ALA A 43 6.02 -7.13 -1.23
CA ALA A 43 5.11 -8.06 -0.57
C ALA A 43 4.26 -7.38 0.53
N ALA A 44 4.87 -6.54 1.36
CA ALA A 44 4.14 -5.77 2.36
C ALA A 44 3.10 -4.85 1.70
N TRP A 45 3.47 -4.16 0.62
CA TRP A 45 2.56 -3.27 -0.10
C TRP A 45 1.43 -4.00 -0.82
N ILE A 46 1.62 -5.25 -1.25
CA ILE A 46 0.51 -6.08 -1.75
C ILE A 46 -0.55 -6.27 -0.66
N VAL A 47 -0.13 -6.68 0.55
CA VAL A 47 -1.05 -6.92 1.67
C VAL A 47 -1.71 -5.62 2.12
N ILE A 48 -0.92 -4.54 2.28
CA ILE A 48 -1.43 -3.21 2.66
C ILE A 48 -2.46 -2.73 1.64
N THR A 49 -2.19 -2.86 0.33
CA THR A 49 -3.11 -2.41 -0.72
C THR A 49 -4.41 -3.21 -0.70
N ALA A 50 -4.34 -4.53 -0.48
CA ALA A 50 -5.52 -5.37 -0.34
C ALA A 50 -6.37 -4.94 0.86
N LEU A 51 -5.75 -4.67 2.02
CA LEU A 51 -6.43 -4.19 3.22
C LEU A 51 -7.05 -2.80 3.04
N LEU A 52 -6.31 -1.86 2.43
CA LEU A 52 -6.82 -0.52 2.11
C LEU A 52 -8.01 -0.61 1.15
N THR A 53 -7.93 -1.47 0.13
CA THR A 53 -9.02 -1.69 -0.83
C THR A 53 -10.25 -2.29 -0.14
N ALA A 54 -10.06 -3.31 0.70
CA ALA A 54 -11.14 -3.93 1.47
C ALA A 54 -11.80 -2.92 2.43
N ALA A 55 -11.00 -2.08 3.09
CA ALA A 55 -11.48 -1.00 3.93
C ALA A 55 -12.32 -0.02 3.11
N VAL A 56 -11.76 0.59 2.06
CA VAL A 56 -12.49 1.53 1.19
C VAL A 56 -13.77 0.92 0.66
N HIS A 57 -13.74 -0.34 0.22
CA HIS A 57 -14.92 -1.03 -0.30
C HIS A 57 -16.00 -1.25 0.78
N ARG A 58 -15.62 -1.64 2.00
CA ARG A 58 -16.56 -1.81 3.12
C ARG A 58 -17.24 -0.49 3.48
N TRP A 59 -16.53 0.62 3.41
CA TRP A 59 -17.08 1.97 3.65
C TRP A 59 -17.85 2.54 2.47
N TRP A 60 -17.58 2.05 1.25
CA TRP A 60 -18.29 2.44 0.04
C TRP A 60 -19.68 1.82 -0.05
N LYS A 61 -19.88 0.61 0.50
CA LYS A 61 -21.20 -0.05 0.51
C LYS A 61 -22.28 0.94 1.00
N PRO A 62 -23.31 1.21 0.18
CA PRO A 62 -24.36 2.18 0.52
C PRO A 62 -25.03 1.83 1.83
#